data_AF-A0A9P0P630-F1
#
_entry.id   AF-A0A9P0P630-F1
#
_cell.length_a   1.000
_cell.length_b   1.000
_cell.length_c   1.000
_cell.angle_alpha   90.00
_cell.angle_beta   90.00
_cell.angle_gamma   90.00
#
_symmetry.space_group_name_H-M   'P 1'
#
loop_
_entity.id
_entity.type
_entity.pdbx_description
1 polymer ?
#
loop_
_entity_poly.entity_id
_entity_poly.type
_entity_poly.pdbx_seq_one_letter_code
_entity_poly.pdbx_strand_id
1 'polypeptide(L)'
;MLIFLLPLILINYIRSLKYLAPLSSIANFVTVASFGIILYYLIQEDITFENRQAIGDWRDYPLFFGTALFALEAISMIMPLENEMKTPQCFGGTCGVLNIGMTVIVLLYVAMGLLGYLAYGKDVGGSISYTIGSDIPALICKLMLVFAIFVTHSLQMYVSIDIVWRQYLLPKYEKSPFNTVYEYIIRTLLVTGCFLLAAAVPYLDLFISLFGALTLSGLGLGFPAIIEISLYWYELKGAWGKWIIGKNILIALFAIIGLVIGTYTSLEKIILKFGEDTSEPDDNV
;
A
#
# COMPACT_ATOMS: atom_id res chain seq x y z
N MET A 1 -0.60 21.95 -5.57
CA MET A 1 -1.13 20.81 -4.77
C MET A 1 -2.60 20.99 -4.36
N LEU A 2 -3.01 22.13 -3.79
CA LEU A 2 -4.39 22.33 -3.27
C LEU A 2 -5.51 22.15 -4.30
N ILE A 3 -5.25 22.37 -5.59
CA ILE A 3 -6.26 22.19 -6.65
C ILE A 3 -6.80 20.75 -6.74
N PHE A 4 -6.02 19.76 -6.27
CA PHE A 4 -6.41 18.35 -6.25
C PHE A 4 -7.24 17.96 -5.03
N LEU A 5 -7.20 18.75 -3.96
CA LEU A 5 -7.91 18.45 -2.71
C LEU A 5 -9.43 18.46 -2.91
N LEU A 6 -9.96 19.45 -3.64
CA LEU A 6 -11.40 19.58 -3.84
C LEU A 6 -11.99 18.44 -4.68
N PRO A 7 -11.41 18.07 -5.85
CA PRO A 7 -11.83 16.87 -6.58
C PRO A 7 -11.72 15.59 -5.74
N LEU A 8 -10.66 15.47 -4.92
CA LEU A 8 -10.47 14.31 -4.05
C LEU A 8 -11.56 14.23 -2.97
N ILE A 9 -11.95 15.34 -2.35
CA ILE A 9 -13.06 15.36 -1.38
C ILE A 9 -14.37 14.94 -2.07
N LEU A 10 -14.64 15.48 -3.26
CA LEU A 10 -15.88 15.21 -3.99
C LEU A 10 -16.03 13.72 -4.37
N ILE A 11 -14.97 13.05 -4.83
CA ILE A 11 -15.05 11.62 -5.18
C ILE A 11 -15.24 10.73 -3.93
N ASN A 12 -14.75 11.16 -2.77
CA ASN A 12 -14.92 10.46 -1.49
C ASN A 12 -16.31 10.68 -0.85
N TYR A 13 -17.16 11.53 -1.42
CA TYR A 13 -18.56 11.67 -1.00
C TYR A 13 -19.47 10.57 -1.51
N ILE A 14 -18.98 9.71 -2.41
CA ILE A 14 -19.71 8.51 -2.85
C ILE A 14 -19.83 7.56 -1.66
N ARG A 15 -21.07 7.28 -1.25
CA ARG A 15 -21.38 6.52 -0.02
C ARG A 15 -21.58 5.03 -0.21
N SER A 16 -21.65 4.56 -1.46
CA SER A 16 -22.00 3.18 -1.77
C SER A 16 -20.92 2.53 -2.60
N LEU A 17 -20.40 1.42 -2.08
CA LEU A 17 -19.46 0.57 -2.76
C LEU A 17 -20.01 0.05 -4.09
N LYS A 18 -21.35 -0.11 -4.22
CA LYS A 18 -22.00 -0.51 -5.47
C LYS A 18 -21.76 0.48 -6.61
N TYR A 19 -21.71 1.78 -6.32
CA TYR A 19 -21.41 2.80 -7.34
C TYR A 19 -19.90 2.94 -7.58
N LEU A 20 -19.07 2.65 -6.57
CA LEU A 20 -17.61 2.65 -6.71
C LEU A 20 -17.08 1.44 -7.46
N ALA A 21 -17.73 0.28 -7.36
CA ALA A 21 -17.28 -0.97 -7.98
C ALA A 21 -17.05 -0.87 -9.51
N PRO A 22 -18.01 -0.44 -10.35
CA PRO A 22 -17.79 -0.34 -11.79
C PRO A 22 -16.74 0.71 -12.14
N LEU A 23 -16.70 1.82 -11.40
CA LEU A 23 -15.69 2.87 -11.58
C LEU A 23 -14.28 2.36 -11.25
N SER A 24 -14.15 1.61 -10.16
CA SER A 24 -12.92 0.93 -9.75
C SER A 24 -12.48 -0.12 -10.76
N SER A 25 -13.42 -0.89 -11.34
CA SER A 25 -13.09 -1.82 -12.42
C SER A 25 -12.44 -1.10 -13.61
N ILE A 26 -13.00 0.03 -14.03
CA ILE A 26 -12.40 0.87 -15.09
C ILE A 26 -11.00 1.34 -14.67
N ALA A 27 -10.84 1.84 -13.45
CA ALA A 27 -9.54 2.29 -12.94
C ALA A 27 -8.50 1.16 -12.90
N ASN A 28 -8.90 -0.07 -12.58
CA ASN A 28 -8.02 -1.23 -12.61
C ASN A 28 -7.60 -1.58 -14.05
N PHE A 29 -8.51 -1.54 -15.03
CA PHE A 29 -8.14 -1.71 -16.44
C PHE A 29 -7.17 -0.63 -16.92
N VAL A 30 -7.41 0.63 -16.53
CA VAL A 30 -6.50 1.75 -16.81
C VAL A 30 -5.13 1.51 -16.17
N THR A 31 -5.08 1.00 -14.93
CA THR A 31 -3.83 0.66 -14.23
C THR A 31 -3.04 -0.43 -14.96
N VAL A 32 -3.73 -1.50 -15.40
CA VAL A 32 -3.10 -2.57 -16.18
C VAL A 32 -2.56 -2.04 -17.51
N ALA A 33 -3.31 -1.17 -18.19
CA ALA A 33 -2.84 -0.53 -19.41
C ALA A 33 -1.62 0.38 -19.16
N SER A 34 -1.61 1.14 -18.07
CA SER A 34 -0.44 1.94 -17.65
C SER A 34 0.79 1.06 -17.37
N PHE A 35 0.61 -0.09 -16.72
CA PHE A 35 1.70 -1.06 -16.53
C PHE A 35 2.21 -1.61 -17.87
N GLY A 36 1.33 -1.82 -18.85
CA GLY A 36 1.73 -2.18 -20.21
C GLY A 36 2.60 -1.11 -20.87
N ILE A 37 2.27 0.18 -20.71
CA ILE A 37 3.10 1.28 -21.22
C ILE A 37 4.44 1.35 -20.49
N ILE A 38 4.45 1.19 -19.17
CA ILE A 38 5.72 1.16 -18.40
C ILE A 38 6.59 0.00 -18.89
N LEU A 39 6.01 -1.18 -19.05
CA LEU A 39 6.72 -2.36 -19.54
C LEU A 39 7.30 -2.13 -20.94
N TYR A 40 6.60 -1.40 -21.81
CA TYR A 40 7.12 -0.99 -23.11
C TYR A 40 8.42 -0.17 -22.98
N TYR A 41 8.45 0.84 -22.10
CA TYR A 41 9.68 1.61 -21.86
C TYR A 41 10.80 0.76 -21.26
N LEU A 42 10.46 -0.13 -20.31
CA LEU A 42 11.45 -0.99 -19.66
C LEU A 42 12.12 -1.97 -20.63
N ILE A 43 11.40 -2.44 -21.66
CA ILE A 43 11.93 -3.36 -22.67
C ILE A 43 12.67 -2.59 -23.78
N GLN A 44 12.29 -1.34 -24.05
CA GLN A 44 12.94 -0.51 -25.05
C GLN A 44 14.30 0.02 -24.57
N GLU A 45 14.45 0.27 -23.27
CA GLU A 45 15.73 0.61 -22.67
C GLU A 45 16.72 -0.55 -22.80
N ASP A 46 18.00 -0.25 -23.03
CA ASP A 46 19.02 -1.29 -23.18
C ASP A 46 19.23 -2.04 -21.86
N ILE A 47 18.65 -3.25 -21.78
CA ILE A 47 18.81 -4.15 -20.64
C ILE A 47 20.27 -4.61 -20.58
N THR A 48 21.03 -3.98 -19.70
CA THR A 48 22.43 -4.34 -19.44
C THR A 48 22.62 -4.87 -18.03
N PHE A 49 23.49 -5.87 -17.91
CA PHE A 49 23.98 -6.37 -16.63
C PHE A 49 25.26 -5.64 -16.19
N GLU A 50 25.87 -4.85 -17.07
CA GLU A 50 27.06 -4.06 -16.74
C GLU A 50 26.70 -2.97 -15.74
N ASN A 51 27.54 -2.77 -14.72
CA ASN A 51 27.32 -1.83 -13.62
C ASN A 51 26.05 -2.08 -12.78
N ARG A 52 25.42 -3.24 -12.89
CA ARG A 52 24.32 -3.65 -12.00
C ARG A 52 24.86 -4.41 -10.79
N GLN A 53 24.46 -4.00 -9.59
CA GLN A 53 24.79 -4.73 -8.37
C GLN A 53 23.80 -5.88 -8.19
N ALA A 54 24.29 -7.12 -8.24
CA ALA A 54 23.45 -8.31 -8.06
C ALA A 54 22.95 -8.48 -6.62
N ILE A 55 23.70 -7.96 -5.64
CA ILE A 55 23.36 -7.97 -4.21
C ILE A 55 23.40 -6.53 -3.74
N GLY A 56 22.27 -6.03 -3.25
CA GLY A 56 22.17 -4.70 -2.64
C GLY A 56 22.85 -4.63 -1.27
N ASP A 57 23.09 -3.41 -0.77
CA ASP A 57 23.62 -3.20 0.58
C ASP A 57 22.64 -3.75 1.63
N TRP A 58 23.17 -4.47 2.61
CA TRP A 58 22.41 -5.01 3.75
C TRP A 58 21.72 -3.89 4.55
N ARG A 59 22.23 -2.66 4.51
CA ARG A 59 21.60 -1.48 5.13
C ARG A 59 20.26 -1.09 4.50
N ASP A 60 20.01 -1.50 3.26
CA ASP A 60 18.75 -1.21 2.56
C ASP A 60 17.72 -2.33 2.73
N TYR A 61 18.09 -3.45 3.35
CA TYR A 61 17.18 -4.58 3.57
C TYR A 61 15.97 -4.21 4.44
N PRO A 62 16.09 -3.38 5.51
CA PRO A 62 14.93 -2.90 6.25
C PRO A 62 13.99 -2.05 5.39
N LEU A 63 14.54 -1.21 4.50
CA LEU A 63 13.74 -0.39 3.59
C LEU A 63 12.97 -1.28 2.60
N PHE A 64 13.66 -2.24 1.97
CA PHE A 64 13.07 -3.24 1.09
C PHE A 64 11.99 -4.06 1.80
N PHE A 65 12.27 -4.51 3.03
CA PHE A 65 11.32 -5.27 3.84
C PHE A 65 10.02 -4.49 4.05
N GLY A 66 10.11 -3.21 4.45
CA GLY A 66 8.94 -2.35 4.60
C GLY A 66 8.18 -2.18 3.29
N THR A 67 8.87 -1.93 2.18
CA THR A 67 8.25 -1.78 0.86
C THR A 67 7.57 -3.06 0.37
N ALA A 68 8.21 -4.22 0.57
CA ALA A 68 7.67 -5.52 0.19
C ALA A 68 6.43 -5.87 1.01
N LEU A 69 6.46 -5.58 2.32
CA LEU A 69 5.28 -5.72 3.16
C LEU A 69 4.16 -4.81 2.67
N PHE A 70 4.41 -3.50 2.50
CA PHE A 70 3.40 -2.57 2.01
C PHE A 70 2.79 -3.02 0.67
N ALA A 71 3.60 -3.52 -0.26
CA ALA A 71 3.14 -3.99 -1.56
C ALA A 71 2.15 -5.17 -1.46
N LEU A 72 2.27 -6.00 -0.42
CA LEU A 72 1.40 -7.16 -0.18
C LEU A 72 0.28 -6.87 0.82
N GLU A 73 0.00 -5.60 1.10
CA GLU A 73 -1.06 -5.18 2.01
C GLU A 73 -2.45 -5.41 1.38
N ALA A 74 -3.24 -6.30 1.97
CA ALA A 74 -4.64 -6.52 1.59
C ALA A 74 -5.57 -6.82 2.78
N ILE A 75 -5.04 -6.76 4.01
CA ILE A 75 -5.65 -7.42 5.18
C ILE A 75 -7.00 -6.80 5.54
N SER A 76 -7.11 -5.48 5.44
CA SER A 76 -8.36 -4.75 5.71
C SER A 76 -9.48 -5.10 4.73
N MET A 77 -9.15 -5.60 3.54
CA MET A 77 -10.10 -5.94 2.49
C MET A 77 -10.44 -7.42 2.39
N ILE A 78 -9.64 -8.30 3.00
CA ILE A 78 -9.82 -9.76 2.89
C ILE A 78 -11.22 -10.19 3.37
N MET A 79 -11.61 -9.85 4.60
CA MET A 79 -12.90 -10.31 5.15
C MET A 79 -14.11 -9.69 4.44
N PRO A 80 -14.17 -8.36 4.18
CA PRO A 80 -15.28 -7.80 3.40
C PRO A 80 -15.39 -8.42 2.01
N LEU A 81 -14.26 -8.68 1.34
CA LEU A 81 -14.26 -9.29 0.01
C LEU A 81 -14.76 -10.74 0.05
N GLU A 82 -14.30 -11.54 1.01
CA GLU A 82 -14.76 -12.91 1.22
C GLU A 82 -16.27 -12.95 1.50
N ASN A 83 -16.78 -12.06 2.35
CA ASN A 83 -18.20 -11.99 2.70
C ASN A 83 -19.11 -11.61 1.52
N GLU A 84 -18.59 -10.85 0.55
CA GLU A 84 -19.33 -10.43 -0.64
C GLU A 84 -19.23 -11.44 -1.81
N MET A 85 -18.44 -12.52 -1.66
CA MET A 85 -18.36 -13.55 -2.69
C MET A 85 -19.61 -14.43 -2.74
N LYS A 86 -20.02 -14.82 -3.95
CA LYS A 86 -21.08 -15.82 -4.15
C LYS A 86 -20.78 -17.16 -3.47
N THR A 87 -19.49 -17.51 -3.37
CA THR A 87 -19.01 -18.76 -2.76
C THR A 87 -17.79 -18.47 -1.87
N PRO A 88 -17.99 -17.97 -0.64
CA PRO A 88 -16.91 -17.57 0.26
C PRO A 88 -15.91 -18.71 0.56
N GLN A 89 -16.40 -19.95 0.65
CA GLN A 89 -15.57 -21.15 0.88
C GLN A 89 -14.47 -21.38 -0.17
N CYS A 90 -14.57 -20.77 -1.35
CA CYS A 90 -13.54 -20.86 -2.39
C CYS A 90 -12.45 -19.77 -2.26
N PHE A 91 -12.53 -18.89 -1.27
CA PHE A 91 -11.59 -17.78 -1.10
C PHE A 91 -10.19 -18.24 -0.68
N GLY A 92 -10.11 -19.05 0.39
CA GLY A 92 -8.86 -19.50 1.02
C GLY A 92 -8.30 -20.85 0.56
N GLY A 93 -8.90 -21.52 -0.44
CA GLY A 93 -8.40 -22.80 -0.96
C GLY A 93 -6.98 -22.71 -1.54
N THR A 94 -6.30 -23.84 -1.81
CA THR A 94 -4.94 -23.86 -2.40
C THR A 94 -4.88 -23.12 -3.74
N CYS A 95 -5.87 -23.37 -4.62
CA CYS A 95 -6.14 -22.57 -5.81
C CYS A 95 -7.35 -21.63 -5.59
N GLY A 96 -7.53 -21.14 -4.37
CA GLY A 96 -8.57 -20.19 -4.01
C GLY A 96 -8.29 -18.82 -4.60
N VAL A 97 -9.31 -17.97 -4.58
CA VAL A 97 -9.26 -16.63 -5.18
C VAL A 97 -8.10 -15.81 -4.60
N LEU A 98 -7.84 -15.92 -3.29
CA LEU A 98 -6.75 -15.20 -2.63
C LEU A 98 -5.38 -15.66 -3.15
N ASN A 99 -5.10 -16.97 -3.16
CA ASN A 99 -3.79 -17.49 -3.57
C ASN A 99 -3.47 -17.22 -5.03
N ILE A 100 -4.47 -17.36 -5.92
CA ILE A 100 -4.30 -17.05 -7.34
C ILE A 100 -4.02 -15.54 -7.51
N GLY A 101 -4.81 -14.68 -6.85
CA GLY A 101 -4.61 -13.23 -6.88
C GLY A 101 -3.22 -12.82 -6.39
N MET A 102 -2.80 -13.34 -5.24
CA MET A 102 -1.48 -13.07 -4.67
C MET A 102 -0.35 -13.56 -5.57
N THR A 103 -0.50 -14.73 -6.19
CA THR A 103 0.52 -15.27 -7.12
C THR A 103 0.71 -14.35 -8.32
N VAL A 104 -0.40 -13.89 -8.94
CA VAL A 104 -0.35 -12.96 -10.08
C VAL A 104 0.31 -11.64 -9.69
N ILE A 105 -0.05 -11.07 -8.53
CA ILE A 105 0.50 -9.81 -8.05
C ILE A 105 2.01 -9.93 -7.75
N VAL A 106 2.43 -10.99 -7.06
CA VAL A 106 3.85 -11.23 -6.76
C VAL A 106 4.67 -11.38 -8.03
N LEU A 107 4.19 -12.14 -9.01
CA LEU A 107 4.87 -12.30 -10.31
C LEU A 107 4.99 -10.95 -11.04
N LEU A 108 3.93 -10.14 -11.03
CA LEU A 108 3.94 -8.81 -11.62
C LEU A 108 4.97 -7.91 -10.95
N TYR A 109 5.00 -7.87 -9.61
CA TYR A 109 5.97 -7.04 -8.87
C TYR A 109 7.41 -7.49 -9.08
N VAL A 110 7.69 -8.79 -9.06
CA VAL A 110 9.02 -9.32 -9.33
C VAL A 110 9.46 -8.99 -10.75
N ALA A 111 8.59 -9.16 -11.75
CA ALA A 111 8.90 -8.84 -13.14
C ALA A 111 9.17 -7.34 -13.34
N MET A 112 8.28 -6.47 -12.84
CA MET A 112 8.42 -5.02 -12.95
C MET A 112 9.63 -4.50 -12.18
N GLY A 113 9.88 -5.01 -10.97
CA GLY A 113 11.03 -4.63 -10.15
C GLY A 113 12.36 -5.06 -10.78
N LEU A 114 12.43 -6.29 -11.29
CA LEU A 114 13.61 -6.80 -11.98
C LEU A 114 13.90 -6.01 -13.26
N LEU A 115 12.91 -5.87 -14.15
CA LEU A 115 13.10 -5.13 -15.40
C LEU A 115 13.38 -3.64 -15.15
N GLY A 116 12.71 -3.04 -14.17
CA GLY A 116 12.97 -1.66 -13.73
C GLY A 116 14.42 -1.44 -13.31
N TYR A 117 14.96 -2.36 -12.49
CA TYR A 117 16.34 -2.27 -12.05
C TYR A 117 17.35 -2.57 -13.16
N LEU A 118 17.06 -3.51 -14.07
CA LEU A 118 17.96 -3.78 -15.19
C LEU A 118 17.99 -2.62 -16.20
N ALA A 119 16.85 -1.98 -16.46
CA ALA A 119 16.74 -0.84 -17.36
C ALA A 119 17.47 0.41 -16.81
N TYR A 120 17.14 0.83 -15.58
CA TYR A 120 17.60 2.13 -15.05
C TYR A 120 18.63 2.04 -13.91
N GLY A 121 18.83 0.86 -13.31
CA GLY A 121 19.82 0.65 -12.24
C GLY A 121 19.62 1.59 -11.04
N LYS A 122 20.66 2.36 -10.70
CA LYS A 122 20.65 3.31 -9.57
C LYS A 122 19.86 4.58 -9.87
N ASP A 123 19.54 4.86 -11.13
CA ASP A 123 18.83 6.06 -11.55
C ASP A 123 17.30 5.90 -11.46
N VAL A 124 16.82 4.72 -11.01
CA VAL A 124 15.41 4.51 -10.66
C VAL A 124 15.03 5.47 -9.53
N GLY A 125 14.11 6.40 -9.81
CA GLY A 125 13.48 7.22 -8.79
C GLY A 125 12.52 6.42 -7.90
N GLY A 126 11.86 7.08 -6.94
CA GLY A 126 10.93 6.43 -6.00
C GLY A 126 9.75 5.68 -6.64
N SER A 127 9.50 5.88 -7.93
CA SER A 127 8.60 5.03 -8.73
C SER A 127 9.08 4.95 -10.19
N ILE A 128 8.87 3.80 -10.84
CA ILE A 128 9.24 3.61 -12.26
C ILE A 128 8.45 4.59 -13.15
N SER A 129 7.19 4.85 -12.81
CA SER A 129 6.35 5.81 -13.53
C SER A 129 6.86 7.25 -13.45
N TYR A 130 7.63 7.59 -12.42
CA TYR A 130 8.33 8.87 -12.34
C TYR A 130 9.61 8.86 -13.18
N THR A 131 10.35 7.75 -13.17
CA THR A 131 11.61 7.57 -13.91
C THR A 131 11.42 7.59 -15.43
N ILE A 132 10.33 7.05 -15.97
CA ILE A 132 10.05 7.12 -17.41
C ILE A 132 9.97 8.58 -17.85
N GLY A 133 10.41 8.85 -19.09
CA GLY A 133 10.56 10.20 -19.65
C GLY A 133 9.28 11.04 -19.70
N SER A 134 9.37 12.17 -20.41
CA SER A 134 8.27 13.14 -20.54
C SER A 134 7.69 13.21 -21.94
N ASP A 135 7.92 12.18 -22.75
CA ASP A 135 7.32 12.04 -24.06
C ASP A 135 5.82 11.69 -23.96
N ILE A 136 5.13 11.77 -25.09
CA ILE A 136 3.66 11.69 -25.14
C ILE A 136 3.12 10.40 -24.51
N PRO A 137 3.63 9.19 -24.81
CA PRO A 137 3.13 7.96 -24.20
C PRO A 137 3.41 7.88 -22.69
N ALA A 138 4.56 8.36 -22.23
CA ALA A 138 4.87 8.44 -20.80
C ALA A 138 3.96 9.43 -20.07
N LEU A 139 3.66 10.59 -20.68
CA LEU A 139 2.71 11.56 -20.12
C LEU A 139 1.29 10.99 -20.05
N ILE A 140 0.85 10.28 -21.10
CA ILE A 140 -0.43 9.57 -21.12
C ILE A 140 -0.46 8.53 -19.99
N CYS A 141 0.62 7.75 -19.81
CA CYS A 141 0.73 6.77 -18.74
C CYS A 141 0.61 7.42 -17.35
N LYS A 142 1.34 8.53 -17.12
CA LYS A 142 1.28 9.31 -15.87
C LYS A 142 -0.14 9.81 -15.60
N LEU A 143 -0.83 10.35 -16.60
CA LEU A 143 -2.22 10.81 -16.48
C LEU A 143 -3.20 9.67 -16.19
N MET A 144 -3.03 8.52 -16.86
CA MET A 144 -3.81 7.31 -16.62
C MET A 144 -3.64 6.80 -15.19
N LEU A 145 -2.40 6.76 -14.68
CA LEU A 145 -2.11 6.36 -13.30
C LEU A 145 -2.72 7.33 -12.30
N VAL A 146 -2.59 8.65 -12.53
CA VAL A 146 -3.21 9.66 -11.67
C VAL A 146 -4.73 9.45 -11.63
N PHE A 147 -5.39 9.30 -12.77
CA PHE A 147 -6.83 9.03 -12.83
C PHE A 147 -7.20 7.75 -12.05
N ALA A 148 -6.46 6.67 -12.25
CA ALA A 148 -6.72 5.42 -11.57
C ALA A 148 -6.55 5.55 -10.04
N ILE A 149 -5.48 6.20 -9.58
CA ILE A 149 -5.21 6.46 -8.16
C ILE A 149 -6.32 7.32 -7.53
N PHE A 150 -6.84 8.33 -8.25
CA PHE A 150 -7.96 9.14 -7.76
C PHE A 150 -9.21 8.31 -7.47
N VAL A 151 -9.53 7.38 -8.38
CA VAL A 151 -10.68 6.49 -8.22
C VAL A 151 -10.45 5.47 -7.10
N THR A 152 -9.29 4.82 -7.08
CA THR A 152 -8.98 3.78 -6.08
C THR A 152 -8.85 4.34 -4.67
N HIS A 153 -8.38 5.59 -4.53
CA HIS A 153 -8.39 6.30 -3.24
C HIS A 153 -9.80 6.34 -2.63
N SER A 154 -10.85 6.58 -3.43
CA SER A 154 -12.23 6.60 -2.92
C SER A 154 -12.66 5.23 -2.37
N LEU A 155 -12.22 4.14 -3.01
CA LEU A 155 -12.50 2.78 -2.55
C LEU A 155 -11.74 2.45 -1.25
N GLN A 156 -10.48 2.83 -1.12
CA GLN A 156 -9.69 2.62 0.10
C GLN A 156 -10.24 3.44 1.27
N MET A 157 -10.60 4.71 1.02
CA MET A 157 -11.16 5.59 2.03
C MET A 157 -12.58 5.17 2.42
N TYR A 158 -13.35 4.50 1.54
CA TYR A 158 -14.66 3.95 1.90
C TYR A 158 -14.57 3.04 3.13
N VAL A 159 -13.58 2.15 3.21
CA VAL A 159 -13.39 1.26 4.37
C VAL A 159 -13.01 2.05 5.61
N SER A 160 -12.10 3.01 5.47
CA SER A 160 -11.71 3.89 6.58
C SER A 160 -12.90 4.68 7.13
N ILE A 161 -13.74 5.23 6.25
CA ILE A 161 -14.96 5.93 6.60
C ILE A 161 -15.98 4.97 7.22
N ASP A 162 -16.17 3.76 6.68
CA ASP A 162 -17.12 2.78 7.22
C ASP A 162 -16.76 2.41 8.67
N ILE A 163 -15.49 2.15 8.94
CA ILE A 163 -15.00 1.87 10.29
C ILE A 163 -15.24 3.08 11.20
N VAL A 164 -14.69 4.25 10.86
CA VAL A 164 -14.76 5.44 11.74
C VAL A 164 -16.22 5.90 11.94
N TRP A 165 -16.96 6.04 10.84
CA TRP A 165 -18.32 6.55 10.88
C TRP A 165 -19.31 5.48 11.34
N ARG A 166 -19.46 4.37 10.60
CA ARG A 166 -20.57 3.42 10.85
C ARG A 166 -20.35 2.57 12.10
N GLN A 167 -19.12 2.14 12.37
CA GLN A 167 -18.87 1.26 13.51
C GLN A 167 -18.71 2.02 14.82
N TYR A 168 -18.03 3.19 14.81
CA TYR A 168 -17.71 3.91 16.05
C TYR A 168 -18.56 5.15 16.36
N LEU A 169 -18.89 5.97 15.35
CA LEU A 169 -19.55 7.26 15.56
C LEU A 169 -21.07 7.20 15.40
N LEU A 170 -21.57 6.43 14.42
CA LEU A 170 -22.99 6.33 14.12
C LEU A 170 -23.82 5.89 15.33
N PRO A 171 -23.44 4.88 16.13
CA PRO A 171 -24.20 4.49 17.32
C PRO A 171 -24.32 5.61 18.37
N LYS A 172 -23.39 6.58 18.37
CA LYS A 172 -23.38 7.72 19.31
C LYS A 172 -24.21 8.90 18.80
N TYR A 173 -24.31 9.07 17.48
CA TYR A 173 -24.97 10.22 16.84
C TYR A 173 -26.25 9.85 16.08
N GLU A 174 -26.72 8.60 16.17
CA GLU A 174 -27.88 8.08 15.45
C GLU A 174 -29.15 8.93 15.66
N LYS A 175 -29.35 9.43 16.88
CA LYS A 175 -30.52 10.23 17.27
C LYS A 175 -30.43 11.70 16.86
N SER A 176 -29.30 12.16 16.32
CA SER A 176 -29.13 13.55 15.92
C SER A 176 -29.72 13.80 14.53
N PRO A 177 -30.50 14.88 14.33
CA PRO A 177 -31.03 15.24 13.01
C PRO A 177 -29.93 15.62 12.01
N PHE A 178 -28.70 15.87 12.47
CA PHE A 178 -27.55 16.26 11.66
C PHE A 178 -26.58 15.11 11.36
N ASN A 179 -26.97 13.85 11.57
CA ASN A 179 -26.12 12.68 11.34
C ASN A 179 -25.42 12.69 9.96
N THR A 180 -26.13 13.11 8.92
CA THR A 180 -25.65 13.15 7.54
C THR A 180 -24.60 14.24 7.35
N VAL A 181 -24.72 15.36 8.05
CA VAL A 181 -23.76 16.46 8.04
C VAL A 181 -22.48 16.04 8.76
N TYR A 182 -22.60 15.38 9.91
CA TYR A 182 -21.44 14.85 10.63
C TYR A 182 -20.69 13.80 9.81
N GLU A 183 -21.40 12.95 9.06
CA GLU A 183 -20.76 12.01 8.13
C GLU A 183 -19.90 12.76 7.10
N TYR A 184 -20.44 13.80 6.45
CA TYR A 184 -19.67 14.56 5.48
C TYR A 184 -18.47 15.28 6.10
N ILE A 185 -18.62 15.85 7.30
CA ILE A 185 -17.50 16.48 8.02
C ILE A 185 -16.39 15.46 8.30
N ILE A 186 -16.73 14.28 8.81
CA ILE A 186 -15.74 13.22 9.07
C ILE A 186 -15.06 12.77 7.78
N ARG A 187 -15.82 12.57 6.69
CA ARG A 187 -15.25 12.25 5.38
C ARG A 187 -14.26 13.31 4.91
N THR A 188 -14.62 14.58 4.98
CA THR A 188 -13.73 15.69 4.60
C THR A 188 -12.49 15.71 5.47
N LEU A 189 -12.62 15.58 6.79
CA LEU A 189 -11.49 15.58 7.72
C LEU A 189 -10.51 14.43 7.44
N LEU A 190 -11.00 13.22 7.18
CA LEU A 190 -10.16 12.07 6.86
C LEU A 190 -9.40 12.28 5.54
N VAL A 191 -10.06 12.76 4.50
CA VAL A 191 -9.43 13.03 3.19
C VAL A 191 -8.43 14.18 3.30
N THR A 192 -8.76 15.25 4.02
CA THR A 192 -7.84 16.37 4.26
C THR A 192 -6.64 15.93 5.09
N GLY A 193 -6.83 15.10 6.11
CA GLY A 193 -5.73 14.53 6.90
C GLY A 193 -4.77 13.71 6.04
N CYS A 194 -5.30 12.83 5.18
CA CYS A 194 -4.49 12.07 4.20
C CYS A 194 -3.71 13.01 3.26
N PHE A 195 -4.37 14.04 2.73
CA PHE A 195 -3.73 15.02 1.85
C PHE A 195 -2.62 15.81 2.54
N LEU A 196 -2.83 16.22 3.80
CA LEU A 196 -1.81 16.93 4.58
C LEU A 196 -0.60 16.05 4.86
N LEU A 197 -0.80 14.76 5.16
CA LEU A 197 0.29 13.80 5.33
C LEU A 197 1.09 13.64 4.03
N ALA A 198 0.41 13.52 2.89
CA ALA A 198 1.07 13.43 1.58
C ALA A 198 1.84 14.71 1.21
N ALA A 199 1.35 15.89 1.63
CA ALA A 199 2.07 17.15 1.45
C ALA A 199 3.25 17.30 2.41
N ALA A 200 3.19 16.69 3.60
CA ALA A 200 4.23 16.76 4.61
C ALA A 200 5.42 15.84 4.33
N VAL A 201 5.23 14.69 3.67
CA VAL A 201 6.30 13.73 3.34
C VAL A 201 6.27 13.41 1.84
N PRO A 202 7.04 14.14 0.99
CA PRO A 202 7.00 13.97 -0.45
C PRO A 202 7.84 12.78 -0.97
N TYR A 203 8.60 12.10 -0.09
CA TYR A 203 9.41 10.92 -0.44
C TYR A 203 8.57 9.64 -0.36
N LEU A 204 7.92 9.31 -1.48
CA LEU A 204 6.97 8.20 -1.59
C LEU A 204 7.59 6.84 -1.19
N ASP A 205 8.83 6.57 -1.60
CA ASP A 205 9.53 5.31 -1.32
C ASP A 205 9.80 5.10 0.18
N LEU A 206 10.29 6.15 0.85
CA LEU A 206 10.52 6.13 2.30
C LEU A 206 9.21 6.05 3.08
N PHE A 207 8.18 6.77 2.63
CA PHE A 207 6.86 6.76 3.24
C PHE A 207 6.19 5.37 3.13
N ILE A 208 6.25 4.75 1.95
CA ILE A 208 5.77 3.38 1.71
C ILE A 208 6.47 2.40 2.65
N SER A 209 7.79 2.48 2.75
CA SER A 209 8.55 1.59 3.61
C SER A 209 8.22 1.77 5.09
N LEU A 210 8.07 3.03 5.55
CA LEU A 210 7.66 3.35 6.91
C LEU A 210 6.30 2.71 7.25
N PHE A 211 5.30 2.90 6.39
CA PHE A 211 3.97 2.35 6.63
C PHE A 211 3.98 0.82 6.59
N GLY A 212 4.66 0.19 5.63
CA GLY A 212 4.75 -1.27 5.59
C GLY A 212 5.46 -1.87 6.81
N ALA A 213 6.58 -1.27 7.23
CA ALA A 213 7.31 -1.70 8.42
C ALA A 213 6.49 -1.50 9.70
N LEU A 214 5.82 -0.36 9.86
CA LEU A 214 5.07 -0.02 11.06
C LEU A 214 3.74 -0.78 11.16
N THR A 215 2.90 -0.67 10.13
CA THR A 215 1.52 -1.18 10.18
C THR A 215 1.47 -2.66 9.87
N LEU A 216 2.15 -3.14 8.83
CA LEU A 216 1.97 -4.53 8.37
C LEU A 216 2.83 -5.53 9.15
N SER A 217 4.00 -5.13 9.66
CA SER A 217 4.71 -5.99 10.62
C SER A 217 3.85 -6.22 11.86
N GLY A 218 3.23 -5.16 12.40
CA GLY A 218 2.34 -5.26 13.56
C GLY A 218 1.04 -6.00 13.24
N LEU A 219 0.16 -5.35 12.47
CA LEU A 219 -1.20 -5.80 12.15
C LEU A 219 -1.23 -7.03 11.24
N GLY A 220 -0.25 -7.19 10.35
CA GLY A 220 -0.26 -8.25 9.35
C GLY A 220 0.53 -9.50 9.70
N LEU A 221 1.57 -9.40 10.53
CA LEU A 221 2.35 -10.56 10.97
C LEU A 221 2.17 -10.83 12.47
N GLY A 222 2.37 -9.81 13.30
CA GLY A 222 2.33 -9.94 14.76
C GLY A 222 0.95 -10.34 15.28
N PHE A 223 -0.09 -9.58 14.94
CA PHE A 223 -1.45 -9.84 15.42
C PHE A 223 -1.99 -11.21 15.01
N PRO A 224 -1.91 -11.65 13.74
CA PRO A 224 -2.35 -12.99 13.35
C PRO A 224 -1.64 -14.11 14.13
N ALA A 225 -0.33 -13.99 14.37
CA ALA A 225 0.43 -14.96 15.16
C ALA A 225 -0.05 -15.02 16.63
N ILE A 226 -0.33 -13.87 17.24
CA ILE A 226 -0.88 -13.78 18.61
C ILE A 226 -2.30 -14.35 18.67
N ILE A 227 -3.14 -14.02 17.68
CA ILE A 227 -4.52 -14.49 17.60
C ILE A 227 -4.56 -16.01 17.45
N GLU A 228 -3.72 -16.61 16.60
CA GLU A 228 -3.69 -18.07 16.42
C GLU A 228 -3.28 -18.79 17.70
N ILE A 229 -2.27 -18.29 18.43
CA ILE A 229 -1.89 -18.85 19.75
C ILE A 229 -3.05 -18.75 20.74
N SER A 230 -3.73 -17.59 20.77
CA SER A 230 -4.81 -17.33 21.71
C SER A 230 -6.05 -18.17 21.41
N LEU A 231 -6.37 -18.37 20.12
CA LEU A 231 -7.50 -19.15 19.65
C LEU A 231 -7.36 -20.63 20.00
N TYR A 232 -6.19 -21.22 19.73
CA TYR A 232 -5.95 -22.64 19.96
C TYR A 232 -5.45 -22.96 21.37
N TRP A 233 -5.45 -22.00 22.30
CA TRP A 233 -4.84 -22.14 23.63
C TRP A 233 -5.13 -23.46 24.34
N TYR A 234 -6.39 -23.92 24.31
CA TYR A 234 -6.83 -25.16 24.98
C TYR A 234 -6.47 -26.44 24.20
N GLU A 235 -6.18 -26.33 22.91
CA GLU A 235 -5.87 -27.41 21.97
C GLU A 235 -4.36 -27.58 21.73
N LEU A 236 -3.52 -26.66 22.24
CA LEU A 236 -2.06 -26.67 22.12
C LEU A 236 -1.41 -27.76 23.00
N LYS A 237 -1.67 -29.03 22.70
CA LYS A 237 -1.06 -30.19 23.37
C LYS A 237 -0.17 -30.99 22.42
N GLY A 238 0.81 -31.69 22.98
CA GLY A 238 1.72 -32.57 22.23
C GLY A 238 2.71 -31.83 21.32
N ALA A 239 3.26 -32.55 20.34
CA ALA A 239 4.25 -32.01 19.40
C ALA A 239 3.66 -30.95 18.45
N TRP A 240 2.39 -31.11 18.06
CA TRP A 240 1.68 -30.16 17.19
C TRP A 240 1.50 -28.78 17.85
N GLY A 241 1.10 -28.76 19.13
CA GLY A 241 1.00 -27.51 19.89
C GLY A 241 2.34 -26.77 20.02
N LYS A 242 3.44 -27.50 20.28
CA LYS A 242 4.79 -26.92 20.33
C LYS A 242 5.22 -26.32 19.00
N TRP A 243 4.87 -26.97 17.88
CA TRP A 243 5.14 -26.45 16.54
C TRP A 243 4.39 -25.14 16.26
N ILE A 244 3.08 -25.09 16.54
CA ILE A 244 2.27 -23.88 16.36
C ILE A 244 2.83 -22.72 17.18
N ILE A 245 3.12 -22.95 18.47
CA ILE A 245 3.69 -21.93 19.35
C ILE A 245 5.04 -21.46 18.82
N GLY A 246 5.95 -22.38 18.47
CA GLY A 246 7.27 -22.04 17.95
C GLY A 246 7.22 -21.23 16.66
N LYS A 247 6.39 -21.66 15.69
CA LYS A 247 6.13 -20.94 14.44
C LYS A 247 5.64 -19.52 14.71
N ASN A 248 4.64 -19.36 15.58
CA ASN A 248 4.04 -18.06 15.85
C ASN A 248 4.92 -17.13 16.68
N ILE A 249 5.72 -17.67 17.62
CA ILE A 249 6.75 -16.89 18.30
C ILE A 249 7.79 -16.40 17.30
N LEU A 250 8.22 -17.24 16.36
CA LEU A 250 9.17 -16.83 15.32
C LEU A 250 8.60 -15.74 14.43
N ILE A 251 7.35 -15.87 13.98
CA ILE A 251 6.65 -14.83 13.21
C ILE A 251 6.52 -13.53 14.01
N ALA A 252 6.13 -13.61 15.28
CA ALA A 252 6.01 -12.43 16.15
C ALA A 252 7.36 -11.74 16.41
N LEU A 253 8.45 -12.51 16.60
CA LEU A 253 9.79 -11.96 16.72
C LEU A 253 10.23 -11.28 15.43
N PHE A 254 10.03 -11.94 14.28
CA PHE A 254 10.33 -11.36 12.97
C PHE A 254 9.54 -10.08 12.72
N ALA A 255 8.26 -10.06 13.10
CA ALA A 255 7.41 -8.87 13.06
C ALA A 255 7.94 -7.73 13.94
N ILE A 256 8.35 -8.02 15.19
CA ILE A 256 8.91 -7.00 16.09
C ILE A 256 10.23 -6.45 15.54
N ILE A 257 11.12 -7.31 15.06
CA ILE A 257 12.39 -6.91 14.46
C ILE A 257 12.14 -6.04 13.23
N GLY A 258 11.27 -6.48 12.33
CA GLY A 258 10.88 -5.73 11.14
C GLY A 258 10.24 -4.37 11.47
N LEU A 259 9.40 -4.33 12.50
CA LEU A 259 8.77 -3.10 12.99
C LEU A 259 9.83 -2.13 13.54
N VAL A 260 10.69 -2.57 14.45
CA VAL A 260 11.66 -1.70 15.11
C VAL A 260 12.72 -1.22 14.11
N ILE A 261 13.36 -2.15 13.41
CA ILE A 261 14.45 -1.82 12.48
C ILE A 261 13.90 -1.08 11.27
N GLY A 262 12.82 -1.57 10.65
CA GLY A 262 12.23 -0.93 9.47
C GLY A 262 11.73 0.49 9.75
N THR A 263 11.01 0.69 10.88
CA THR A 263 10.53 2.02 11.27
C THR A 263 11.70 2.96 11.58
N TYR A 264 12.70 2.51 12.34
CA TYR A 264 13.89 3.30 12.65
C TYR A 264 14.62 3.75 11.38
N THR A 265 14.92 2.80 10.48
CA THR A 265 15.70 3.08 9.27
C THR A 265 14.95 4.03 8.33
N SER A 266 13.63 3.84 8.16
CA SER A 266 12.81 4.73 7.34
C SER A 266 12.69 6.12 7.95
N LEU A 267 12.50 6.25 9.27
CA LEU A 267 12.45 7.55 9.95
C LEU A 267 13.80 8.28 9.89
N GLU A 268 14.90 7.58 10.14
CA GLU A 268 16.25 8.14 10.04
C GLU A 268 16.50 8.70 8.63
N LYS A 269 16.20 7.93 7.58
CA LYS A 269 16.33 8.37 6.18
C LYS A 269 15.42 9.55 5.86
N ILE A 270 14.18 9.57 6.38
CA ILE A 270 13.27 10.72 6.20
C ILE A 270 13.88 11.97 6.85
N ILE A 271 14.32 11.87 8.11
CA ILE A 271 14.88 13.02 8.85
C ILE A 271 16.16 13.54 8.18
N LEU A 272 17.06 12.64 7.77
CA LEU A 272 18.29 13.02 7.07
C LEU A 272 17.98 13.78 5.78
N LYS A 273 17.04 13.27 4.98
CA LYS A 273 16.70 13.88 3.69
C LYS A 273 16.06 15.26 3.85
N PHE A 274 15.20 15.43 4.85
CA PHE A 274 14.69 16.75 5.21
C PHE A 274 15.76 17.70 5.75
N GLY A 275 16.78 17.18 6.45
CA GLY A 275 17.91 17.96 6.95
C GLY A 275 18.85 18.46 5.84
N GLU A 276 19.09 17.62 4.83
CA GLU A 276 19.88 17.97 3.65
C GLU A 276 19.19 19.07 2.82
N ASP A 277 17.88 18.95 2.56
CA ASP A 277 17.08 19.97 1.84
C ASP A 277 17.08 21.34 2.53
N THR A 278 17.28 21.41 3.85
CA THR A 278 17.42 22.69 4.58
C THR A 278 18.82 23.30 4.53
N SER A 279 19.82 22.56 4.04
CA SER A 279 21.23 22.97 4.06
C SER A 279 21.78 23.39 2.69
N GLU A 280 21.07 23.11 1.59
CA GLU A 280 21.34 23.72 0.28
C GLU A 280 20.64 25.09 0.20
N PRO A 281 21.37 26.22 0.14
CA PRO A 281 20.75 27.48 -0.22
C PRO A 281 20.36 27.43 -1.70
N ASP A 282 19.20 28.04 -2.01
CA ASP A 282 18.70 28.38 -3.36
C ASP A 282 19.73 29.22 -4.15
N ASP A 283 20.85 28.62 -4.54
CA ASP A 283 21.72 29.15 -5.59
C ASP A 283 21.20 28.60 -6.91
N ASN A 284 20.13 29.20 -7.43
CA ASN A 284 19.88 29.45 -8.86
C ASN A 284 18.54 30.18 -9.04
N VAL A 285 18.63 31.52 -9.08
CA VAL A 285 17.66 32.44 -9.67
C VAL A 285 17.56 32.24 -11.18
#